data_AF-A0A512BAH2-F1
#
_entry.id   AF-A0A512BAH2-F1
#
_cell.length_a   1.000
_cell.length_b   1.000
_cell.length_c   1.000
_cell.angle_alpha   90.00
_cell.angle_beta   90.00
_cell.angle_gamma   90.00
#
_symmetry.space_group_name_H-M   'P 1'
#
loop_
_entity.id
_entity.type
_entity.pdbx_description
1 polymer ?
#
loop_
_entity_poly.entity_id
_entity_poly.type
_entity_poly.pdbx_seq_one_letter_code
_entity_poly.pdbx_strand_id
1 'polypeptide(L)'
;MAGAIGPKRMQGDYQVPEGFYYINEFNPNSSYHLSLGINYPNASDKVLSDSANPGGDIYIHGNCVTIGCIPLQNDQIEELYILAAEAKNQGQDFIPVHIFPIRFNNRKSFEYLAKTTKDNQDLQRFAIKIKEVFDYFEEKKRLPLISINKKGDYIVM
;
A
#
# COMPACT_ATOMS: atom_id res chain seq x y z
N MET A 1 -8.44 -0.79 14.99
CA MET A 1 -8.58 0.35 14.06
C MET A 1 -7.20 0.62 13.51
N ALA A 2 -7.03 0.58 12.18
CA ALA A 2 -5.82 1.14 11.55
C ALA A 2 -5.77 2.65 11.84
N GLY A 3 -4.57 3.23 11.90
CA GLY A 3 -4.30 4.57 12.41
C GLY A 3 -4.89 5.74 11.60
N ALA A 4 -4.28 6.91 11.73
CA ALA A 4 -4.74 8.14 11.08
C ALA A 4 -4.37 8.19 9.58
N ILE A 5 -4.81 9.21 8.83
CA ILE A 5 -4.32 9.41 7.46
C ILE A 5 -2.80 9.57 7.46
N GLY A 6 -2.13 8.80 6.61
CA GLY A 6 -0.72 8.93 6.33
C GLY A 6 0.01 7.58 6.32
N PRO A 7 1.10 7.47 5.57
CA PRO A 7 1.83 6.23 5.42
C PRO A 7 2.44 5.77 6.74
N LYS A 8 2.61 4.45 6.85
CA LYS A 8 3.44 3.82 7.88
C LYS A 8 4.88 4.35 7.86
N ARG A 9 5.37 4.85 9.00
CA ARG A 9 6.71 5.42 9.19
C ARG A 9 7.51 4.80 10.34
N MET A 10 6.90 4.01 11.22
CA MET A 10 7.64 3.32 12.29
C MET A 10 6.94 2.04 12.76
N GLN A 11 7.68 1.12 13.36
CA GLN A 11 7.08 -0.03 14.04
C GLN A 11 6.12 0.44 15.15
N GLY A 12 4.92 -0.13 15.19
CA GLY A 12 3.93 0.19 16.23
C GLY A 12 3.15 1.50 16.05
N ASP A 13 3.28 2.21 14.93
CA ASP A 13 2.42 3.37 14.61
C ASP A 13 0.97 3.03 14.23
N TYR A 14 0.65 1.73 14.12
CA TYR A 14 -0.64 1.19 13.70
C TYR A 14 -1.11 1.67 12.32
N GLN A 15 -0.22 2.21 11.50
CA GLN A 15 -0.50 2.67 10.14
C GLN A 15 -0.38 1.54 9.13
N VAL A 16 -1.25 1.56 8.14
CA VAL A 16 -1.08 0.78 6.90
C VAL A 16 -0.13 1.56 6.00
N PRO A 17 0.84 0.91 5.33
CA PRO A 17 1.69 1.61 4.38
C PRO A 17 0.89 2.16 3.19
N GLU A 18 1.21 3.37 2.75
CA GLU A 18 0.64 3.99 1.54
C GLU A 18 1.77 4.12 0.50
N GLY A 19 1.50 3.79 -0.77
CA GLY A 19 2.52 3.80 -1.82
C GLY A 19 2.44 2.60 -2.77
N PHE A 20 3.57 2.26 -3.37
CA PHE A 20 3.65 1.29 -4.46
C PHE A 20 4.58 0.14 -4.07
N TYR A 21 4.01 -1.06 -4.06
CA TYR A 21 4.62 -2.28 -3.56
C TYR A 21 4.47 -3.41 -4.57
N TYR A 22 5.06 -4.55 -4.26
CA TYR A 22 4.78 -5.81 -4.94
C TYR A 22 4.69 -6.95 -3.93
N ILE A 23 3.98 -8.01 -4.32
CA ILE A 23 3.91 -9.24 -3.54
C ILE A 23 5.29 -9.92 -3.55
N ASN A 24 5.86 -10.14 -2.36
CA ASN A 24 7.15 -10.82 -2.19
C ASN A 24 7.03 -12.17 -1.47
N GLU A 25 5.89 -12.46 -0.84
CA GLU A 25 5.68 -13.68 -0.06
C GLU A 25 4.27 -14.25 -0.27
N PHE A 26 4.19 -15.58 -0.36
CA PHE A 26 2.95 -16.35 -0.39
C PHE A 26 2.94 -17.31 0.79
N ASN A 27 2.03 -17.10 1.74
CA ASN A 27 1.93 -17.91 2.94
C ASN A 27 0.54 -18.58 3.04
N PRO A 28 0.43 -19.87 2.66
CA PRO A 28 -0.82 -20.61 2.74
C PRO A 28 -1.17 -21.06 4.16
N ASN A 29 -0.20 -21.05 5.09
CA ASN A 29 -0.34 -21.52 6.47
C ASN A 29 -0.51 -20.35 7.46
N SER A 30 -1.03 -19.22 6.99
CA SER A 30 -1.27 -18.03 7.82
C SER A 30 -2.20 -18.35 8.98
N SER A 31 -1.85 -17.87 10.19
CA SER A 31 -2.74 -17.91 11.35
C SER A 31 -4.01 -17.07 11.17
N TYR A 32 -4.07 -16.25 10.11
CA TYR A 32 -5.21 -15.39 9.76
C TYR A 32 -5.93 -15.82 8.48
N HIS A 33 -5.81 -17.08 8.04
CA HIS A 33 -6.41 -17.60 6.80
C HIS A 33 -5.83 -16.99 5.51
N LEU A 34 -4.81 -17.66 4.96
CA LEU A 34 -4.00 -17.21 3.81
C LEU A 34 -3.35 -15.83 4.02
N SER A 35 -2.20 -15.60 3.39
CA SER A 35 -1.63 -14.25 3.34
C SER A 35 -0.65 -14.05 2.19
N LEU A 36 -0.60 -12.82 1.71
CA LEU A 36 0.33 -12.31 0.71
C LEU A 36 1.15 -11.19 1.33
N GLY A 37 2.46 -11.38 1.44
CA GLY A 37 3.36 -10.35 1.95
C GLY A 37 3.65 -9.31 0.87
N ILE A 38 3.76 -8.04 1.27
CA ILE A 38 4.26 -6.97 0.40
C ILE A 38 5.68 -6.57 0.79
N ASN A 39 6.42 -6.00 -0.15
CA ASN A 39 7.81 -5.58 0.06
C ASN A 39 8.00 -4.30 0.91
N TYR A 40 7.16 -4.07 1.92
CA TYR A 40 7.37 -3.00 2.90
C TYR A 40 8.46 -3.40 3.91
N PRO A 41 9.41 -2.53 4.25
CA PRO A 41 9.64 -1.19 3.69
C PRO A 41 10.27 -1.25 2.29
N ASN A 42 9.69 -0.53 1.34
CA ASN A 42 10.24 -0.40 -0.01
C ASN A 42 11.38 0.64 -0.04
N ALA A 43 11.92 0.97 -1.22
CA ALA A 43 13.01 1.96 -1.33
C ALA A 43 12.62 3.38 -0.88
N SER A 44 11.36 3.79 -1.04
CA SER A 44 10.83 5.07 -0.53
C SER A 44 10.73 5.04 0.98
N ASP A 45 10.17 3.97 1.53
CA ASP A 45 10.00 3.81 2.98
C ASP A 45 11.34 3.77 3.71
N LYS A 46 12.35 3.11 3.14
CA LYS A 46 13.71 3.09 3.71
C LYS A 46 14.34 4.49 3.84
N VAL A 47 13.89 5.46 3.05
CA VAL A 47 14.36 6.85 3.12
C VAL A 47 13.52 7.68 4.07
N LEU A 48 12.21 7.43 4.12
CA LEU A 48 11.24 8.31 4.79
C LEU A 48 10.77 7.83 6.17
N SER A 49 10.95 6.55 6.48
CA SER A 49 10.57 5.95 7.76
C SER A 49 11.70 6.06 8.80
N ASP A 50 11.40 5.71 10.05
CA ASP A 50 12.38 5.60 11.12
C ASP A 50 13.56 4.73 10.69
N SER A 51 14.77 5.27 10.78
CA SER A 51 15.98 4.62 10.29
C SER A 51 16.38 3.37 11.07
N ALA A 52 15.96 3.25 12.33
CA ALA A 52 16.31 2.13 13.19
C ALA A 52 15.23 1.06 13.16
N ASN A 53 13.95 1.46 13.12
CA ASN A 53 12.82 0.53 13.20
C ASN A 53 11.61 1.02 12.37
N PRO A 54 11.68 0.93 11.02
CA PRO A 54 10.56 1.29 10.15
C PRO A 54 9.37 0.32 10.31
N GLY A 55 9.61 -0.85 10.89
CA GLY A 55 8.69 -1.98 10.92
C GLY A 55 8.81 -2.88 9.70
N GLY A 56 7.87 -3.80 9.56
CA GLY A 56 7.87 -4.83 8.51
C GLY A 56 6.59 -5.65 8.56
N ASP A 57 6.64 -6.86 8.01
CA ASP A 57 5.60 -7.89 8.14
C ASP A 57 4.20 -7.38 7.76
N ILE A 58 4.12 -6.66 6.65
CA ILE A 58 2.84 -6.17 6.12
C ILE A 58 2.28 -7.22 5.16
N TYR A 59 1.10 -7.72 5.52
CA TYR A 59 0.41 -8.75 4.77
C TYR A 59 -0.99 -8.29 4.35
N ILE A 60 -1.41 -8.75 3.16
CA ILE A 60 -2.82 -8.87 2.80
C ILE A 60 -3.27 -10.26 3.27
N HIS A 61 -4.26 -10.35 4.15
CA HIS A 61 -4.65 -11.62 4.76
C HIS A 61 -6.16 -11.72 4.98
N GLY A 62 -6.67 -12.94 5.21
CA GLY A 62 -8.06 -13.16 5.62
C GLY A 62 -8.30 -12.76 7.07
N ASN A 63 -9.46 -13.08 7.62
CA ASN A 63 -9.83 -12.74 9.00
C ASN A 63 -9.87 -11.22 9.30
N CYS A 64 -10.87 -10.77 10.06
CA CYS A 64 -11.17 -9.35 10.23
C CYS A 64 -10.29 -8.61 11.27
N VAL A 65 -9.07 -9.07 11.52
CA VAL A 65 -8.18 -8.50 12.55
C VAL A 65 -7.19 -7.52 11.92
N THR A 66 -7.01 -6.33 12.51
CA THR A 66 -6.04 -5.33 12.01
C THR A 66 -5.15 -4.78 13.12
N ILE A 67 -3.84 -4.92 12.94
CA ILE A 67 -2.80 -4.20 13.70
C ILE A 67 -1.79 -3.57 12.72
N GLY A 68 -2.25 -3.11 11.56
CA GLY A 68 -1.42 -2.51 10.49
C GLY A 68 -1.33 -3.31 9.18
N CYS A 69 -1.87 -4.54 9.15
CA CYS A 69 -2.04 -5.33 7.94
C CYS A 69 -3.35 -4.99 7.20
N ILE A 70 -3.52 -5.56 6.01
CA ILE A 70 -4.64 -5.29 5.09
C ILE A 70 -5.60 -6.49 5.12
N PRO A 71 -6.68 -6.45 5.93
CA PRO A 71 -7.59 -7.58 6.04
C PRO A 71 -8.54 -7.63 4.85
N LEU A 72 -8.88 -8.84 4.42
CA LEU A 72 -9.98 -9.16 3.53
C LEU A 72 -10.89 -10.20 4.19
N GLN A 73 -12.09 -10.37 3.65
CA GLN A 73 -12.90 -11.54 4.00
C GLN A 73 -12.22 -12.82 3.47
N ASN A 74 -12.51 -13.96 4.10
CA ASN A 74 -11.84 -15.22 3.78
C ASN A 74 -12.03 -15.65 2.32
N ASP A 75 -13.24 -15.48 1.78
CA ASP A 75 -13.56 -15.72 0.37
C ASP A 75 -12.77 -14.80 -0.57
N GLN A 76 -12.64 -13.52 -0.21
CA GLN A 76 -11.90 -12.53 -0.99
C GLN A 76 -10.39 -12.80 -1.03
N ILE A 77 -9.79 -13.18 0.12
CA ILE A 77 -8.36 -13.53 0.13
C ILE A 77 -8.09 -14.84 -0.58
N GLU A 78 -9.00 -15.82 -0.53
CA GLU A 78 -8.88 -17.07 -1.29
C GLU A 78 -8.80 -16.81 -2.78
N GLU A 79 -9.72 -16.01 -3.32
CA GLU A 79 -9.72 -15.61 -4.73
C GLU A 79 -8.45 -14.86 -5.10
N LEU A 80 -8.08 -13.84 -4.31
CA LEU A 80 -6.89 -13.04 -4.56
C LEU A 80 -5.61 -13.90 -4.51
N TYR A 81 -5.50 -14.81 -3.55
CA TYR A 81 -4.35 -15.69 -3.39
C TYR A 81 -4.18 -16.61 -4.60
N ILE A 82 -5.27 -17.20 -5.09
CA ILE A 82 -5.25 -18.06 -6.29
C ILE A 82 -4.84 -17.26 -7.53
N LEU A 83 -5.43 -16.08 -7.73
CA LEU A 83 -5.09 -15.22 -8.88
C LEU A 83 -3.62 -14.77 -8.85
N ALA A 84 -3.12 -14.38 -7.67
CA ALA A 84 -1.72 -14.00 -7.51
C ALA A 84 -0.78 -15.19 -7.72
N ALA A 85 -1.14 -16.38 -7.23
CA ALA A 85 -0.34 -17.59 -7.43
C ALA A 85 -0.27 -17.97 -8.91
N GLU A 86 -1.39 -17.89 -9.63
CA GLU A 86 -1.43 -18.14 -11.08
C GLU A 86 -0.56 -17.12 -11.83
N ALA A 87 -0.70 -15.83 -11.55
CA ALA A 87 0.12 -14.79 -12.18
C ALA A 87 1.63 -15.05 -11.97
N LYS A 88 2.02 -15.43 -10.74
CA LYS A 88 3.41 -15.80 -10.44
C LYS A 88 3.86 -17.04 -11.21
N ASN A 89 3.03 -18.08 -11.28
CA ASN A 89 3.34 -19.30 -12.03
C ASN A 89 3.48 -19.05 -13.54
N GLN A 90 2.80 -18.02 -14.08
CA GLN A 90 2.93 -17.56 -15.46
C GLN A 90 4.11 -16.59 -15.68
N GLY A 91 4.99 -16.42 -14.69
CA GLY A 91 6.22 -15.62 -14.79
C GLY A 91 6.08 -14.16 -14.37
N GLN A 92 4.97 -13.75 -13.75
CA GLN A 92 4.85 -12.42 -13.16
C GLN A 92 5.52 -12.39 -11.77
N ASP A 93 6.84 -12.25 -11.75
CA ASP A 93 7.64 -12.27 -10.51
C ASP A 93 7.31 -11.11 -9.55
N PHE A 94 6.91 -9.96 -10.11
CA PHE A 94 6.56 -8.75 -9.38
C PHE A 94 5.10 -8.40 -9.61
N ILE A 95 4.23 -8.88 -8.72
CA ILE A 95 2.79 -8.57 -8.78
C ILE A 95 2.55 -7.24 -8.04
N PRO A 96 2.20 -6.14 -8.74
CA PRO A 96 2.12 -4.82 -8.15
C PRO A 96 0.93 -4.68 -7.19
N VAL A 97 1.15 -3.98 -6.08
CA VAL A 97 0.15 -3.63 -5.07
C VAL A 97 0.24 -2.13 -4.81
N HIS A 98 -0.80 -1.39 -5.19
CA HIS A 98 -0.87 0.05 -4.97
C HIS A 98 -1.83 0.35 -3.83
N ILE A 99 -1.35 1.04 -2.79
CA ILE A 99 -2.13 1.36 -1.60
C ILE A 99 -2.28 2.87 -1.52
N PHE A 100 -3.52 3.34 -1.54
CA PHE A 100 -3.88 4.76 -1.49
C PHE A 100 -4.63 5.08 -0.19
N PRO A 101 -4.46 6.30 0.38
CA PRO A 101 -5.14 6.71 1.62
C PRO A 101 -6.67 6.75 1.47
N ILE A 102 -7.14 7.03 0.25
CA ILE A 102 -8.54 7.20 -0.09
C ILE A 102 -8.80 6.79 -1.54
N ARG A 103 -10.08 6.67 -1.90
CA ARG A 103 -10.52 6.71 -3.30
C ARG A 103 -10.59 8.16 -3.78
N PHE A 104 -9.63 8.60 -4.58
CA PHE A 104 -9.55 10.02 -5.01
C PHE A 104 -10.71 10.47 -5.90
N ASN A 105 -11.36 9.55 -6.63
CA ASN A 105 -12.56 9.84 -7.44
C ASN A 105 -13.84 9.97 -6.60
N ASN A 106 -13.79 9.71 -5.29
CA ASN A 106 -14.90 9.89 -4.38
C ASN A 106 -14.80 11.25 -3.69
N ARG A 107 -15.74 12.16 -4.02
CA ARG A 107 -15.74 13.53 -3.48
C ARG A 107 -15.70 13.60 -1.95
N LYS A 108 -16.49 12.77 -1.24
CA LYS A 108 -16.52 12.76 0.23
C LYS A 108 -15.17 12.36 0.83
N SER A 109 -14.52 11.36 0.23
CA SER A 109 -13.22 10.87 0.70
C SER A 109 -12.12 11.90 0.44
N PHE A 110 -12.18 12.58 -0.71
CA PHE A 110 -11.27 13.68 -1.05
C PHE A 110 -11.42 14.88 -0.11
N GLU A 111 -12.66 15.31 0.18
CA GLU A 111 -12.93 16.36 1.16
C GLU A 111 -12.42 15.98 2.56
N TYR A 112 -12.58 14.70 2.95
CA TYR A 112 -12.05 14.20 4.21
C TYR A 112 -10.51 14.26 4.27
N LEU A 113 -9.82 13.81 3.21
CA LEU A 113 -8.37 13.91 3.12
C LEU A 113 -7.90 15.36 3.21
N ALA A 114 -8.51 16.28 2.45
CA ALA A 114 -8.14 17.70 2.47
C ALA A 114 -8.33 18.33 3.86
N LYS A 115 -9.40 17.96 4.57
CA LYS A 115 -9.65 18.43 5.94
C LYS A 115 -8.61 17.90 6.93
N THR A 116 -8.33 16.60 6.89
CA THR A 116 -7.44 15.93 7.85
C THR A 116 -5.97 16.30 7.65
N THR A 117 -5.58 16.64 6.42
CA THR A 117 -4.19 16.98 6.07
C THR A 117 -3.92 18.48 6.05
N LYS A 118 -4.90 19.33 6.42
CA LYS A 118 -4.82 20.80 6.27
C LYS A 118 -3.54 21.41 6.84
N ASP A 119 -3.10 20.93 8.00
CA ASP A 119 -1.95 21.48 8.74
C ASP A 119 -0.66 20.69 8.50
N ASN A 120 -0.66 19.71 7.57
CA ASN A 120 0.49 18.88 7.24
C ASN A 120 0.82 18.98 5.74
N GLN A 121 1.69 19.93 5.40
CA GLN A 121 2.09 20.20 4.02
C GLN A 121 2.82 19.01 3.36
N ASP A 122 3.54 18.21 4.15
CA ASP A 122 4.27 17.05 3.62
C ASP A 122 3.31 15.95 3.22
N LEU A 123 2.29 15.70 4.04
CA LEU A 123 1.24 14.74 3.74
C LEU A 123 0.37 15.17 2.55
N GLN A 124 0.12 16.48 2.39
CA GLN A 124 -0.54 17.01 1.19
C GLN A 124 0.31 16.78 -0.07
N ARG A 125 1.61 17.09 -0.02
CA ARG A 125 2.54 16.87 -1.14
C ARG A 125 2.62 15.39 -1.52
N PHE A 126 2.72 14.51 -0.52
CA PHE A 126 2.71 13.07 -0.71
C PHE A 126 1.40 12.59 -1.37
N ALA A 127 0.25 13.03 -0.87
CA ALA A 127 -1.05 12.66 -1.41
C ALA A 127 -1.23 13.11 -2.87
N ILE A 128 -0.77 14.31 -3.23
CA ILE A 128 -0.78 14.79 -4.62
C ILE A 128 0.05 13.85 -5.51
N LYS A 129 1.23 13.44 -5.06
CA LYS A 129 2.13 12.58 -5.85
C LYS A 129 1.55 11.20 -6.12
N ILE A 130 0.99 10.55 -5.11
CA ILE A 130 0.35 9.23 -5.33
C ILE A 130 -0.96 9.34 -6.09
N LYS A 131 -1.68 10.48 -6.00
CA LYS A 131 -2.88 10.75 -6.81
C LYS A 131 -2.57 10.76 -8.30
N GLU A 132 -1.41 11.26 -8.73
CA GLU A 132 -1.00 11.23 -10.14
C GLU A 132 -1.02 9.78 -10.70
N VAL A 133 -0.55 8.80 -9.92
CA VAL A 133 -0.58 7.38 -10.29
C VAL A 133 -2.01 6.82 -10.28
N PHE A 134 -2.81 7.19 -9.28
CA PHE A 134 -4.22 6.79 -9.21
C PHE A 134 -4.99 7.27 -10.44
N ASP A 135 -4.87 8.56 -10.78
CA ASP A 135 -5.56 9.16 -11.91
C ASP A 135 -5.12 8.52 -13.24
N TYR A 136 -3.82 8.27 -13.41
CA TYR A 136 -3.29 7.60 -14.59
C TYR A 136 -3.92 6.20 -14.77
N PHE A 137 -3.97 5.41 -13.70
CA PHE A 137 -4.59 4.09 -13.76
C PHE A 137 -6.09 4.19 -14.04
N GLU A 138 -6.80 5.12 -13.42
CA GLU A 138 -8.23 5.31 -13.64
C GLU A 138 -8.55 5.68 -15.09
N GLU A 139 -7.72 6.50 -15.75
CA GLU A 139 -7.89 6.90 -17.14
C GLU A 139 -7.44 5.81 -18.13
N LYS A 140 -6.24 5.25 -17.95
CA LYS A 140 -5.58 4.38 -18.95
C LYS A 140 -5.82 2.89 -18.72
N LYS A 141 -6.29 2.50 -17.52
CA LYS A 141 -6.39 1.10 -17.07
C LYS A 141 -5.08 0.33 -17.22
N ARG A 142 -3.96 1.03 -17.07
CA ARG A 142 -2.58 0.53 -17.10
C ARG A 142 -1.79 1.20 -15.99
N LEU A 143 -0.82 0.49 -15.42
CA LEU A 143 0.06 1.05 -14.42
C LEU A 143 1.14 1.91 -15.11
N PRO A 144 1.43 3.13 -14.59
CA PRO A 144 2.54 3.91 -15.10
C PRO A 144 3.87 3.33 -14.59
N LEU A 145 4.98 3.76 -15.21
CA LEU A 145 6.31 3.47 -14.68
C LEU A 145 6.58 4.42 -13.51
N ILE A 146 6.96 3.86 -12.35
CA ILE A 146 7.16 4.63 -11.12
C ILE A 146 8.63 4.46 -10.70
N SER A 147 9.31 5.57 -10.48
CA SER A 147 10.65 5.60 -9.87
C SER A 147 10.63 6.30 -8.52
N ILE A 148 11.69 6.11 -7.75
CA ILE A 148 11.89 6.73 -6.44
C ILE A 148 13.17 7.56 -6.50
N ASN A 149 13.08 8.84 -6.14
CA ASN A 149 14.23 9.73 -6.13
C ASN A 149 15.08 9.54 -4.85
N LYS A 150 16.21 10.24 -4.76
CA LYS A 150 17.11 10.17 -3.59
C LYS A 150 16.48 10.67 -2.28
N LYS A 151 15.38 11.40 -2.34
CA LYS A 151 14.61 11.88 -1.19
C LYS A 151 13.48 10.92 -0.79
N GLY A 152 13.29 9.83 -1.52
CA GLY A 152 12.20 8.89 -1.30
C GLY A 152 10.89 9.28 -1.97
N ASP A 153 10.83 10.36 -2.76
CA ASP A 153 9.60 10.74 -3.46
C ASP A 153 9.35 9.85 -4.68
N TYR A 154 8.08 9.51 -4.90
CA TYR A 154 7.65 8.83 -6.12
C TYR A 154 7.62 9.79 -7.32
N ILE A 155 8.15 9.35 -8.45
CA ILE A 155 8.14 10.06 -9.74
C ILE A 155 7.49 9.16 -10.79
N VAL A 156 6.39 9.66 -11.36
CA VAL A 156 5.72 9.03 -12.51
C VAL A 156 6.47 9.41 -13.78
N MET A 157 6.81 8.40 -14.60
CA MET A 157 7.53 8.57 -15.89
C MET A 157 6.62 8.31 -17.08
#